data_AF-A0A1J0AA52-F1
#
_entry.id   AF-A0A1J0AA52-F1
#
_cell.length_a   1.000
_cell.length_b   1.000
_cell.length_c   1.000
_cell.angle_alpha   90.00
_cell.angle_beta   90.00
_cell.angle_gamma   90.00
#
_symmetry.space_group_name_H-M   'P 1'
#
loop_
_entity.id
_entity.type
_entity.pdbx_description
1 polymer ?
#
loop_
_entity_poly.entity_id
_entity_poly.type
_entity_poly.pdbx_seq_one_letter_code
_entity_poly.pdbx_strand_id
1 'polypeptide(L)'
;MNGSSWKGSLSLWAVDEMLVLRWRYQANRFSLALSLPDTTANRKQAKKMANEIERDVAASVFDVNLVKYRPEPIVAPVAQNV
;
A
#
# COMPACT_ATOMS: atom_id res chain seq x y z
N MET A 1 -8.44 26.97 -0.89
CA MET A 1 -8.98 25.60 -0.88
C MET A 1 -7.86 24.64 -1.24
N ASN A 2 -7.76 23.53 -0.49
CA ASN A 2 -6.91 22.33 -0.65
C ASN A 2 -5.42 22.55 -0.33
N GLY A 3 -4.86 22.17 0.84
CA GLY A 3 -5.19 21.05 1.73
C GLY A 3 -4.42 19.80 1.28
N SER A 4 -3.25 19.56 1.87
CA SER A 4 -2.46 18.29 1.95
C SER A 4 -0.96 18.50 1.64
N SER A 5 -0.25 19.25 2.49
CA SER A 5 1.22 19.30 2.48
C SER A 5 1.81 18.22 3.40
N TRP A 6 1.58 16.95 3.03
CA TRP A 6 2.30 15.84 3.66
C TRP A 6 3.74 15.81 3.12
N LYS A 7 4.72 16.24 3.93
CA LYS A 7 6.15 16.22 3.58
C LYS A 7 6.78 14.82 3.74
N GLY A 8 6.08 13.79 3.26
CA GLY A 8 6.51 12.40 3.29
C GLY A 8 5.89 11.64 2.12
N SER A 9 6.24 12.04 0.89
CA SER A 9 5.65 11.62 -0.38
C SER A 9 5.32 10.13 -0.44
N LEU A 10 4.04 9.77 -0.28
CA LEU A 10 3.55 8.44 -0.63
C LEU A 10 3.25 8.45 -2.13
N SER A 11 4.13 7.78 -2.88
CA SER A 11 4.14 7.77 -4.33
C SER A 11 3.72 6.40 -4.84
N LEU A 12 2.82 6.41 -5.81
CA LEU A 12 2.49 5.22 -6.59
C LEU A 12 3.49 5.08 -7.74
N TRP A 13 4.14 3.93 -7.81
CA TRP A 13 5.07 3.54 -8.86
C TRP A 13 4.53 2.33 -9.59
N ALA A 14 4.83 2.22 -10.88
CA ALA A 14 4.66 1.00 -11.65
C ALA A 14 6.06 0.43 -11.92
N VAL A 15 6.33 -0.78 -11.46
CA VAL A 15 7.59 -1.50 -11.65
C VAL A 15 7.24 -2.86 -12.22
N ASP A 16 7.77 -3.21 -13.40
CA ASP A 16 7.46 -4.46 -14.09
C ASP A 16 5.95 -4.71 -14.23
N GLU A 17 5.21 -3.69 -14.69
CA GLU A 17 3.74 -3.68 -14.81
C GLU A 17 2.98 -3.82 -13.49
N MET A 18 3.66 -3.84 -12.35
CA MET A 18 3.06 -4.00 -11.02
C MET A 18 3.06 -2.70 -10.24
N LEU A 19 1.96 -2.45 -9.52
CA LEU A 19 1.80 -1.28 -8.67
C LEU A 19 2.54 -1.45 -7.34
N VAL A 20 3.36 -0.45 -7.01
CA VAL A 20 4.16 -0.37 -5.80
C VAL A 20 3.93 0.98 -5.13
N LEU A 21 3.61 0.97 -3.84
CA LEU A 21 3.57 2.16 -3.01
C LEU A 21 4.95 2.37 -2.38
N ARG A 22 5.50 3.59 -2.49
CA ARG A 22 6.77 3.97 -1.86
C ARG A 22 6.60 5.24 -1.07
N TRP A 23 7.07 5.26 0.17
CA TRP A 23 6.99 6.45 1.03
C TRP A 23 8.12 6.49 2.05
N ARG A 24 8.19 7.61 2.78
CA ARG A 24 9.11 7.78 3.90
C ARG A 24 8.31 8.07 5.17
N TYR A 25 8.67 7.38 6.24
CA TYR A 25 8.09 7.57 7.56
C TYR A 25 9.19 7.42 8.62
N GLN A 26 9.28 8.36 9.56
CA GLN A 26 10.27 8.34 10.65
C GLN A 26 11.71 8.09 10.16
N ALA A 27 12.16 8.85 9.15
CA ALA A 27 13.46 8.70 8.46
C ALA A 27 13.68 7.39 7.68
N ASN A 28 12.81 6.39 7.83
CA ASN A 28 12.87 5.11 7.13
C ASN A 28 12.14 5.16 5.78
N ARG A 29 12.63 4.35 4.82
CA ARG A 29 12.00 4.18 3.50
C ARG A 29 11.15 2.91 3.52
N PHE A 30 9.89 3.04 3.16
CA PHE A 30 8.95 1.94 3.06
C PHE A 30 8.55 1.71 1.61
N SER A 31 8.43 0.45 1.23
CA SER A 31 7.95 0.02 -0.07
C SER A 31 7.00 -1.15 0.09
N LEU A 32 5.82 -1.06 -0.53
CA LEU A 32 4.81 -2.10 -0.52
C LEU A 32 4.45 -2.42 -1.97
N ALA A 33 4.86 -3.60 -2.44
CA ALA A 33 4.36 -4.15 -3.68
C ALA A 33 2.93 -4.63 -3.44
N LEU A 34 1.99 -4.13 -4.25
CA LEU A 34 0.59 -4.54 -4.16
C LEU A 34 0.32 -5.83 -4.94
N SER A 35 1.29 -6.32 -5.72
CA SER A 35 1.11 -7.44 -6.66
C SER A 35 -0.11 -7.26 -7.57
N LEU A 36 -0.49 -6.01 -7.82
CA LEU A 36 -1.60 -5.64 -8.68
C LEU A 36 -1.04 -5.10 -10.00
N PRO A 37 -1.48 -5.63 -11.16
CA PRO A 37 -1.12 -5.07 -12.45
C PRO A 37 -1.52 -3.60 -12.57
N ASP A 38 -0.79 -2.82 -13.37
CA ASP A 38 -1.05 -1.41 -13.61
C ASP A 38 -2.29 -1.20 -14.49
N THR A 39 -3.47 -1.28 -13.88
CA THR A 39 -4.76 -1.00 -14.51
C THR A 39 -5.47 0.15 -13.80
N THR A 40 -6.39 0.83 -14.49
CA THR A 40 -7.17 1.93 -13.89
C THR A 40 -7.93 1.52 -12.62
N ALA A 41 -8.45 0.29 -12.57
CA ALA A 41 -9.13 -0.25 -11.39
C ALA A 41 -8.14 -0.49 -10.25
N ASN A 42 -7.00 -1.10 -10.54
CA ASN A 42 -5.96 -1.39 -9.56
C ASN A 42 -5.29 -0.12 -9.04
N ARG A 43 -5.13 0.91 -9.87
CA ARG A 43 -4.65 2.24 -9.44
C ARG A 43 -5.61 2.88 -8.43
N LYS A 44 -6.93 2.75 -8.62
CA LYS A 44 -7.92 3.21 -7.63
C LYS A 44 -7.78 2.45 -6.32
N GLN A 45 -7.58 1.13 -6.38
CA GLN A 45 -7.36 0.31 -5.19
C GLN A 45 -6.06 0.68 -4.47
N ALA A 46 -4.96 0.86 -5.21
CA ALA A 46 -3.68 1.32 -4.70
C ALA A 46 -3.79 2.69 -4.05
N LYS A 47 -4.55 3.61 -4.64
CA LYS A 47 -4.84 4.93 -4.06
C LYS A 47 -5.69 4.84 -2.78
N LYS A 48 -6.61 3.88 -2.70
CA LYS A 48 -7.39 3.63 -1.47
C LYS A 48 -6.49 3.15 -0.33
N MET A 49 -5.57 2.21 -0.61
CA MET A 49 -4.57 1.74 0.34
C MET A 49 -3.60 2.84 0.75
N ALA A 50 -3.14 3.65 -0.21
CA ALA A 50 -2.34 4.85 0.04
C ALA A 50 -3.01 5.78 1.06
N ASN A 51 -4.28 6.12 0.85
CA ASN A 51 -5.05 6.95 1.77
C ASN A 51 -5.22 6.29 3.15
N GLU A 52 -5.30 4.96 3.22
CA GLU A 52 -5.39 4.24 4.49
C GLU A 52 -4.09 4.32 5.28
N ILE A 53 -2.96 4.09 4.62
CA ILE A 53 -1.63 4.28 5.20
C ILE A 53 -1.47 5.71 5.70
N GLU A 54 -1.86 6.71 4.90
CA GLU A 54 -1.79 8.12 5.30
C GLU A 54 -2.63 8.40 6.56
N ARG A 55 -3.86 7.88 6.63
CA ARG A 55 -4.72 8.01 7.82
C ARG A 55 -4.08 7.36 9.04
N ASP A 56 -3.55 6.15 8.90
CA ASP A 56 -2.94 5.42 10.01
C ASP A 56 -1.65 6.08 10.49
N VAL A 57 -0.85 6.64 9.57
CA VAL A 57 0.34 7.41 9.92
C VAL A 57 -0.04 8.71 10.64
N ALA A 58 -1.08 9.41 10.18
CA ALA A 58 -1.57 10.62 10.83
C ALA A 58 -2.10 10.33 12.25
N ALA A 59 -2.75 9.18 12.43
CA ALA A 59 -3.24 8.71 13.72
C ALA A 59 -2.16 8.04 14.60
N SER A 60 -0.91 7.94 14.13
CA SER A 60 0.19 7.23 14.82
C SER A 60 -0.12 5.75 15.15
N VAL A 61 -1.00 5.13 14.37
CA VAL A 61 -1.36 3.69 14.45
C VAL A 61 -0.83 2.91 13.25
N PHE A 62 0.10 3.50 12.49
CA PHE A 62 0.68 2.89 11.30
C PHE A 62 1.43 1.60 11.63
N ASP A 63 1.03 0.53 10.95
CA ASP A 63 1.71 -0.76 11.04
C ASP A 63 3.00 -0.74 10.19
N VAL A 64 4.12 -0.57 10.89
CA VAL A 64 5.46 -0.56 10.28
C VAL A 64 5.83 -1.90 9.62
N ASN A 65 5.19 -3.01 9.99
CA ASN A 65 5.44 -4.31 9.37
C ASN A 65 4.68 -4.47 8.05
N LEU A 66 3.80 -3.52 7.73
CA LEU A 66 2.94 -3.52 6.54
C LEU A 66 2.02 -4.74 6.44
N VAL A 67 1.83 -5.50 7.51
CA VAL A 67 1.04 -6.74 7.51
C VAL A 67 -0.42 -6.41 7.22
N LYS A 68 -0.94 -5.33 7.83
CA LYS A 68 -2.29 -4.83 7.59
C LYS A 68 -2.56 -4.43 6.13
N TYR A 69 -1.54 -3.92 5.42
CA TYR A 69 -1.71 -3.35 4.08
C TYR A 69 -1.31 -4.32 2.96
N ARG A 70 -0.65 -5.43 3.29
CA ARG A 70 -0.34 -6.46 2.30
C ARG A 70 -1.68 -7.04 1.83
N PRO A 71 -1.96 -7.01 0.52
CA PRO A 71 -3.03 -7.84 0.01
C PRO A 71 -2.65 -9.28 0.35
N GLU A 72 -3.47 -9.93 1.17
CA GLU A 72 -3.25 -11.34 1.49
C GLU A 72 -3.07 -12.08 0.16
N PRO A 73 -2.02 -12.91 0.03
CA PRO A 73 -2.04 -13.87 -1.05
C PRO A 73 -3.36 -14.59 -0.92
N ILE A 74 -4.12 -14.68 -2.01
CA ILE A 74 -5.27 -15.57 -2.08
C ILE A 74 -4.66 -16.96 -1.91
N VAL A 75 -4.46 -17.38 -0.66
CA VAL A 75 -4.15 -18.75 -0.32
C VAL A 75 -5.44 -19.45 -0.66
N ALA A 76 -5.50 -19.96 -1.90
CA ALA A 76 -6.54 -20.89 -2.28
C ALA A 76 -6.67 -21.88 -1.13
N PRO A 77 -7.88 -22.14 -0.61
CA PRO A 77 -8.04 -23.08 0.48
C PRO A 77 -7.44 -24.39 -0.01
N VAL A 78 -6.30 -24.75 0.59
CA VAL A 78 -5.68 -26.05 0.35
C VAL A 78 -6.74 -27.02 0.82
N ALA A 79 -7.42 -27.66 -0.12
CA ALA A 79 -8.32 -28.76 0.15
C ALA A 79 -7.49 -29.81 0.89
N GLN A 80 -7.61 -29.80 2.21
CA GLN A 80 -7.10 -30.86 3.05
C GLN A 80 -7.99 -32.07 2.78
N ASN A 81 -7.66 -32.83 1.73
CA ASN A 81 -8.15 -34.18 1.59
C ASN A 81 -7.34 -35.06 2.55
N VAL A 82 -7.97 -35.45 3.66
CA VAL A 82 -7.57 -36.59 4.50
C VAL A 82 -8.68 -37.63 4.49
#